data_AF-A0A9P0FQR6-F1
#
_entry.id   AF-A0A9P0FQR6-F1
#
_cell.length_a   1.000
_cell.length_b   1.000
_cell.length_c   1.000
_cell.angle_alpha   90.00
_cell.angle_beta   90.00
_cell.angle_gamma   90.00
#
_symmetry.space_group_name_H-M   'P 1'
#
loop_
_entity.id
_entity.type
_entity.pdbx_description
1 polymer ?
#
loop_
_entity_poly.entity_id
_entity_poly.type
_entity_poly.pdbx_seq_one_letter_code
_entity_poly.pdbx_strand_id
1 'polypeptide(L)'
;MSYNPNFYNIYGNNATFQSLPPVYVPPPPPPPAYYFPQRTAAPKQVLSDQDIIKKFEVRIPREPTQVKVKTLSISEVREEMRKLVLTLNEVKAKQNVLLEKVTQLPDDEWNTHVAQIEENKQQINKTLFQINGPHLVLLQKLLAKRSAKRLRLKRRNLELREEKEQRIKDLKEKSRQIDENLQKIQDDINRVKQEEQAKLQADMVLKEVLRKKGDAKKCITKLDALVKLRKARQNTARGRGENVPESDGAAFNANIEKLKSLWAQKLVLYEKEEADLRATLKEEQTLCKSETEKQVASNLDQWWGSLFGGTRPQADFGGNRDQFLNIRAQWDKYISSEGSPLPVGWVPPAPNRHCLIKDTQNNV
;
A
#
# COMPACT_ATOMS: atom_id res chain seq x y z
N MET A 1 -1.89 -8.43 -39.61
CA MET A 1 -2.09 -7.75 -38.32
C MET A 1 -1.47 -6.37 -38.43
N SER A 2 -2.30 -5.38 -38.74
CA SER A 2 -1.90 -3.99 -39.00
C SER A 2 -1.83 -3.22 -37.67
N TYR A 3 -0.64 -2.69 -37.37
CA TYR A 3 -0.44 -1.76 -36.26
C TYR A 3 -0.92 -0.37 -36.68
N ASN A 4 -1.80 0.24 -35.88
CA ASN A 4 -2.33 1.57 -36.07
C ASN A 4 -1.54 2.58 -35.20
N PRO A 5 -0.74 3.50 -35.78
CA PRO A 5 0.05 4.46 -35.02
C PRO A 5 -0.62 5.83 -35.08
N ASN A 6 -1.69 6.05 -34.32
CA ASN A 6 -2.35 7.37 -34.24
C ASN A 6 -3.06 7.54 -32.90
N PHE A 7 -2.30 7.69 -31.80
CA PHE A 7 -2.90 7.94 -30.47
C PHE A 7 -2.29 9.07 -29.64
N TYR A 8 -1.45 9.93 -30.23
CA TYR A 8 -0.98 11.12 -29.53
C TYR A 8 -0.95 12.33 -30.46
N ASN A 9 -2.10 12.99 -30.60
CA ASN A 9 -2.17 14.41 -30.94
C ASN A 9 -3.58 14.97 -30.71
N ILE A 10 -3.96 15.13 -29.45
CA ILE A 10 -5.01 16.06 -29.06
C ILE A 10 -4.51 16.72 -27.79
N TYR A 11 -4.07 17.98 -27.88
CA TYR A 11 -4.35 19.08 -26.97
C TYR A 11 -3.48 20.27 -27.39
N GLY A 12 -3.99 21.01 -28.37
CA GLY A 12 -3.60 22.39 -28.62
C GLY A 12 -4.60 23.33 -27.96
N ASN A 13 -4.03 24.33 -27.28
CA ASN A 13 -4.50 25.71 -27.12
C ASN A 13 -5.30 26.14 -25.87
N ASN A 14 -4.64 27.11 -25.21
CA ASN A 14 -5.17 28.36 -24.66
C ASN A 14 -5.83 28.34 -23.28
N ALA A 15 -4.99 28.44 -22.24
CA ALA A 15 -5.36 29.08 -20.99
C ALA A 15 -4.29 30.11 -20.60
N THR A 16 -4.65 31.38 -20.77
CA THR A 16 -3.93 32.56 -20.29
C THR A 16 -3.90 32.55 -18.76
N PHE A 17 -2.88 31.95 -18.15
CA PHE A 17 -2.58 32.15 -16.73
C PHE A 17 -1.57 33.29 -16.60
N GLN A 18 -2.00 34.37 -15.96
CA GLN A 18 -1.10 35.38 -15.44
C GLN A 18 -0.14 34.70 -14.47
N SER A 19 1.15 34.71 -14.81
CA SER A 19 2.24 34.24 -13.97
C SER A 19 2.32 35.10 -12.70
N LEU A 20 1.90 34.54 -11.56
CA LEU A 20 2.30 35.09 -10.27
C LEU A 20 3.83 34.97 -10.13
N PRO A 21 4.50 35.97 -9.53
CA PRO A 21 5.95 35.94 -9.40
C PRO A 21 6.39 34.70 -8.58
N PRO A 22 7.55 34.11 -8.92
CA PRO A 22 8.06 32.96 -8.21
C PRO A 22 8.28 33.32 -6.75
N VAL A 23 7.55 32.67 -5.85
CA VAL A 23 7.86 32.68 -4.42
C VAL A 23 9.24 32.04 -4.29
N TYR A 24 10.24 32.88 -4.02
CA TYR A 24 11.60 32.46 -3.76
C TYR A 24 11.60 31.72 -2.42
N VAL A 25 11.38 30.41 -2.46
CA VAL A 25 11.62 29.54 -1.31
C VAL A 25 13.14 29.42 -1.20
N PRO A 26 13.78 29.97 -0.13
CA PRO A 26 15.21 29.81 0.05
C PRO A 26 15.54 28.31 0.13
N PRO A 27 16.64 27.86 -0.49
CA PRO A 27 17.05 26.47 -0.41
C PRO A 27 17.18 26.06 1.07
N PRO A 28 16.75 24.84 1.42
CA PRO A 28 16.85 24.35 2.80
C PRO A 28 18.30 24.47 3.26
N PRO A 29 18.54 24.86 4.54
CA PRO A 29 19.88 24.98 5.07
C PRO A 29 20.62 23.64 4.87
N PRO A 30 21.91 23.67 4.51
CA PRO A 30 22.68 22.45 4.34
C PRO A 30 22.59 21.63 5.63
N PRO A 31 22.41 20.30 5.54
CA PRO A 31 22.37 19.45 6.72
C PRO A 31 23.65 19.69 7.55
N PRO A 32 23.55 19.72 8.89
CA PRO A 32 24.72 19.90 9.74
C PRO A 32 25.78 18.89 9.35
N ALA A 33 27.01 19.36 9.14
CA ALA A 33 28.13 18.51 8.77
C ALA A 33 28.21 17.37 9.78
N TYR A 34 27.94 16.15 9.33
CA TYR A 34 28.18 14.96 10.11
C TYR A 34 29.67 14.96 10.45
N TYR A 35 29.98 15.33 11.70
CA TYR A 35 31.30 15.13 12.28
C TYR A 35 31.45 13.62 12.43
N PHE A 36 31.91 12.97 11.36
CA PHE A 36 32.53 11.67 11.49
C PHE A 36 33.80 11.91 12.29
N PRO A 37 33.94 11.40 13.53
CA PRO A 37 35.21 11.46 14.21
C PRO A 37 36.22 10.82 13.26
N GLN A 38 37.26 11.58 12.90
CA GLN A 38 38.38 11.06 12.14
C GLN A 38 38.96 9.93 12.97
N ARG A 39 38.57 8.69 12.65
CA ARG A 39 39.38 7.52 12.96
C ARG A 39 40.70 7.81 12.28
N THR A 40 41.72 8.13 13.08
CA THR A 40 43.11 8.11 12.69
C THR A 40 43.42 6.71 12.19
N ALA A 41 43.14 6.47 10.92
CA ALA A 41 43.61 5.30 10.22
C ALA A 41 45.12 5.46 10.21
N ALA A 42 45.79 4.64 11.03
CA ALA A 42 47.22 4.40 10.91
C ALA A 42 47.56 4.24 9.42
N PRO A 43 48.68 4.80 8.95
CA PRO A 43 49.01 4.84 7.53
C PRO A 43 48.98 3.41 6.99
N LYS A 44 47.96 3.10 6.18
CA LYS A 44 47.92 1.87 5.41
C LYS A 44 49.09 1.96 4.46
N GLN A 45 50.19 1.25 4.77
CA GLN A 45 51.24 0.99 3.81
C GLN A 45 50.56 0.51 2.52
N VAL A 46 50.65 1.31 1.46
CA VAL A 46 50.25 0.92 0.12
C VAL A 46 51.26 -0.12 -0.31
N LEU A 47 51.04 -1.37 0.14
CA LEU A 47 51.76 -2.52 -0.38
C LEU A 47 51.42 -2.56 -1.87
N SER A 48 52.45 -2.45 -2.70
CA SER A 48 52.32 -2.62 -4.15
C SER A 48 51.60 -3.93 -4.43
N ASP A 49 50.72 -3.97 -5.43
CA ASP A 49 49.96 -5.18 -5.78
C ASP A 49 50.88 -6.39 -5.98
N GLN A 50 52.14 -6.16 -6.39
CA GLN A 50 53.16 -7.21 -6.48
C GLN A 50 53.54 -7.83 -5.14
N ASP A 51 53.57 -7.06 -4.05
CA ASP A 51 53.89 -7.55 -2.71
C ASP A 51 52.70 -8.32 -2.10
N ILE A 52 51.48 -7.92 -2.47
CA ILE A 52 50.26 -8.65 -2.13
C ILE A 52 50.26 -10.01 -2.84
N ILE A 53 50.61 -10.03 -4.13
CA ILE A 53 50.72 -11.27 -4.92
C ILE A 53 51.81 -12.18 -4.35
N LYS A 54 53.00 -11.65 -4.04
CA LYS A 54 54.08 -12.47 -3.43
C LYS A 54 53.70 -13.02 -2.06
N LYS A 55 53.05 -12.22 -1.20
CA LYS A 55 52.53 -12.72 0.09
C LYS A 55 51.44 -13.77 -0.09
N PHE A 56 50.63 -13.65 -1.14
CA PHE A 56 49.61 -14.64 -1.48
C PHE A 56 50.24 -15.94 -1.99
N GLU A 57 51.25 -15.88 -2.85
CA GLU A 57 51.99 -17.04 -3.34
C GLU A 57 52.72 -17.81 -2.23
N VAL A 58 53.24 -17.10 -1.22
CA VAL A 58 53.88 -17.71 -0.03
C VAL A 58 52.84 -18.32 0.92
N ARG A 59 51.62 -17.77 0.97
CA ARG A 59 50.52 -18.27 1.80
C ARG A 59 49.78 -19.45 1.21
N ILE A 60 49.89 -19.70 -0.10
CA ILE A 60 49.35 -20.92 -0.71
C ILE A 60 50.32 -22.06 -0.34
N PRO A 61 49.90 -23.04 0.48
CA PRO A 61 50.70 -24.23 0.68
C PRO A 61 50.90 -24.88 -0.69
N ARG A 62 52.14 -24.97 -1.16
CA ARG A 62 52.49 -25.83 -2.29
C ARG A 62 52.36 -27.26 -1.80
N GLU A 63 51.13 -27.76 -1.74
CA GLU A 63 50.92 -29.19 -1.54
C GLU A 63 51.66 -29.91 -2.68
N PRO A 64 52.54 -30.88 -2.38
CA PRO A 64 53.14 -31.69 -3.41
C PRO A 64 52.00 -32.27 -4.22
N THR A 65 52.07 -32.11 -5.54
CA THR A 65 51.11 -32.64 -6.51
C THR A 65 50.98 -34.13 -6.23
N GLN A 66 50.01 -34.52 -5.40
CA GLN A 66 49.75 -35.91 -5.15
C GLN A 66 49.37 -36.47 -6.51
N VAL A 67 50.21 -37.38 -7.01
CA VAL A 67 49.95 -38.15 -8.22
C VAL A 67 48.57 -38.75 -7.99
N LYS A 68 47.56 -38.17 -8.65
CA LYS A 68 46.18 -38.60 -8.52
C LYS A 68 46.14 -40.00 -9.10
N VAL A 69 46.23 -40.99 -8.21
CA VAL A 69 45.92 -42.38 -8.54
C VAL A 69 44.59 -42.34 -9.28
N LYS A 70 44.55 -42.85 -10.52
CA LYS A 70 43.33 -42.88 -11.33
C LYS A 70 42.27 -43.62 -10.52
N THR A 71 41.35 -42.86 -9.95
CA THR A 71 40.27 -43.40 -9.15
C THR A 71 39.10 -43.63 -10.09
N LEU A 72 38.60 -44.87 -10.13
CA LEU A 72 37.47 -45.25 -10.97
C LEU A 72 36.30 -44.29 -10.77
N SER A 73 35.78 -43.75 -11.87
CA SER A 73 34.64 -42.81 -11.82
C SER A 73 33.34 -43.54 -11.45
N ILE A 74 32.35 -42.81 -10.92
CA ILE A 74 31.03 -43.39 -10.58
C ILE A 74 30.40 -44.10 -11.80
N SER A 75 30.63 -43.57 -13.00
CA SER A 75 30.20 -44.17 -14.27
C SER A 75 30.94 -45.47 -14.58
N GLU A 76 32.27 -45.49 -14.45
CA GLU A 76 33.08 -46.69 -14.69
C GLU A 76 32.70 -47.83 -13.75
N VAL A 77 32.57 -47.56 -12.45
CA VAL A 77 32.14 -48.60 -11.49
C VAL A 77 30.73 -49.09 -11.81
N ARG A 78 29.83 -48.22 -12.29
CA ARG A 78 28.48 -48.63 -12.71
C ARG A 78 28.52 -49.57 -13.92
N GLU A 79 29.37 -49.30 -14.90
CA GLU A 79 29.51 -50.18 -16.07
C GLU A 79 30.18 -51.51 -15.69
N GLU A 80 31.19 -51.51 -14.81
CA GLU A 80 31.80 -52.75 -14.33
C GLU A 80 30.84 -53.59 -13.48
N MET A 81 30.02 -52.97 -12.63
CA MET A 81 28.94 -53.67 -11.91
C MET A 81 27.90 -54.27 -12.88
N ARG A 82 27.57 -53.58 -13.97
CA ARG A 82 26.66 -54.14 -14.99
C ARG A 82 27.28 -55.34 -15.71
N LYS A 83 28.55 -55.23 -16.12
CA LYS A 83 29.28 -56.35 -16.75
C LYS A 83 29.30 -57.57 -15.82
N LEU A 84 29.59 -57.36 -14.53
CA LEU A 84 29.58 -58.43 -13.53
C LEU A 84 28.20 -59.09 -13.37
N VAL A 85 27.12 -58.30 -13.38
CA VAL A 85 25.75 -58.85 -13.34
C VAL A 85 25.43 -59.65 -14.60
N LEU A 86 25.85 -59.19 -15.78
CA LEU A 86 25.64 -59.89 -17.05
C LEU A 86 26.41 -61.22 -17.10
N THR A 87 27.69 -61.23 -16.76
CA THR A 87 28.51 -62.46 -16.74
C THR A 87 28.02 -63.46 -15.69
N LEU A 88 27.53 -62.98 -14.53
CA LEU A 88 26.89 -63.85 -13.53
C LEU A 88 25.62 -64.52 -14.08
N ASN A 89 24.80 -63.77 -14.83
CA ASN A 89 23.61 -64.32 -15.46
C ASN A 89 23.95 -65.35 -16.54
N GLU A 90 25.03 -65.12 -17.31
CA GLU A 90 25.54 -66.10 -18.28
C GLU A 90 26.03 -67.39 -17.61
N VAL A 91 26.73 -67.30 -16.47
CA VAL A 91 27.13 -68.48 -15.69
C VAL A 91 25.90 -69.26 -15.23
N LYS A 92 24.88 -68.58 -14.71
CA LYS A 92 23.62 -69.22 -14.30
C LYS A 92 22.88 -69.86 -15.47
N ALA A 93 22.85 -69.21 -16.63
CA ALA A 93 22.22 -69.76 -17.83
C ALA A 93 22.93 -71.04 -18.29
N LYS A 94 24.27 -71.03 -18.34
CA LYS A 94 25.07 -72.21 -18.71
C LYS A 94 24.95 -73.34 -17.68
N GLN A 95 24.91 -73.00 -16.40
CA GLN A 95 24.63 -73.96 -15.33
C GLN A 95 23.27 -74.64 -15.51
N ASN A 96 22.22 -73.88 -15.85
CA ASN A 96 20.89 -74.44 -16.09
C ASN A 96 20.87 -75.35 -17.31
N VAL A 97 21.55 -74.98 -18.41
CA VAL A 97 21.68 -75.83 -19.60
C VAL A 97 22.37 -77.15 -19.27
N LEU A 98 23.44 -77.11 -18.46
CA LEU A 98 24.12 -78.32 -18.00
C LEU A 98 23.23 -79.19 -17.11
N LEU A 99 22.41 -78.59 -16.23
CA LEU A 99 21.46 -79.30 -15.37
C LEU A 99 20.30 -79.94 -16.14
N GLU A 100 19.82 -79.30 -17.21
CA GLU A 100 18.72 -79.82 -18.03
C GLU A 100 19.16 -80.94 -18.99
N LYS A 101 20.42 -80.92 -19.43
CA LYS A 101 20.95 -81.81 -20.48
C LYS A 101 22.00 -82.82 -20.00
N VAL A 102 22.03 -83.11 -18.69
CA VAL A 102 23.01 -84.01 -18.04
C VAL A 102 23.18 -85.36 -18.73
N THR A 103 22.12 -85.91 -19.34
CA THR A 103 22.13 -87.24 -19.98
C THR A 103 22.20 -87.22 -21.50
N GLN A 104 22.22 -86.03 -22.13
CA GLN A 104 22.09 -85.87 -23.59
C GLN A 104 23.30 -85.18 -24.24
N LEU A 105 24.21 -84.60 -23.45
CA LEU A 105 25.39 -83.89 -23.94
C LEU A 105 26.59 -84.86 -24.09
N PRO A 106 27.32 -84.80 -25.22
CA PRO A 106 28.61 -85.48 -25.34
C PRO A 106 29.66 -84.83 -24.44
N ASP A 107 30.63 -85.62 -23.97
CA ASP A 107 31.65 -85.20 -23.01
C ASP A 107 32.46 -83.97 -23.46
N ASP A 108 32.68 -83.80 -24.77
CA ASP A 108 33.36 -82.64 -25.33
C ASP A 108 32.54 -81.34 -25.17
N GLU A 109 31.23 -81.38 -25.39
CA GLU A 109 30.34 -80.23 -25.19
C GLU A 109 30.15 -79.92 -23.70
N TRP A 110 30.15 -80.95 -22.85
CA TRP A 110 30.16 -80.79 -21.41
C TRP A 110 31.42 -80.05 -20.92
N ASN A 111 32.60 -80.50 -21.36
CA ASN A 111 33.88 -79.92 -20.99
C ASN A 111 34.01 -78.46 -21.48
N THR A 112 33.49 -78.12 -22.66
CA THR A 112 33.51 -76.73 -23.16
C THR A 112 32.61 -75.81 -22.33
N HIS A 113 31.41 -76.24 -21.93
CA HIS A 113 30.55 -75.45 -21.05
C HIS A 113 31.15 -75.26 -19.65
N VAL A 114 31.79 -76.30 -19.09
CA VAL A 114 32.50 -76.22 -17.81
C VAL A 114 33.70 -75.27 -17.90
N ALA A 115 34.48 -75.35 -18.97
CA ALA A 115 35.61 -74.44 -19.21
C ALA A 115 35.16 -72.98 -19.31
N GLN A 116 34.06 -72.70 -20.01
CA GLN A 116 33.49 -71.35 -20.12
C GLN A 116 32.90 -70.84 -18.79
N ILE A 117 32.33 -71.72 -17.96
CA ILE A 117 31.88 -71.35 -16.61
C ILE A 117 33.08 -70.96 -15.75
N GLU A 118 34.19 -71.68 -15.87
CA GLU A 118 35.41 -71.40 -15.11
C GLU A 118 36.08 -70.09 -15.57
N GLU A 119 36.14 -69.84 -16.87
CA GLU A 119 36.58 -68.56 -17.44
C GLU A 119 35.71 -67.38 -16.96
N ASN A 120 34.38 -67.52 -17.03
CA ASN A 120 33.45 -66.50 -16.56
C ASN A 120 33.58 -66.27 -15.05
N LYS A 121 33.81 -67.31 -14.24
CA LYS A 121 34.10 -67.19 -12.80
C LYS A 121 35.39 -66.44 -12.55
N GLN A 122 36.46 -66.72 -13.31
CA GLN A 122 37.72 -65.98 -13.21
C GLN A 122 37.53 -64.51 -13.57
N GLN A 123 36.72 -64.20 -14.59
CA GLN A 123 36.39 -62.84 -14.98
C GLN A 123 35.55 -62.11 -13.93
N ILE A 124 34.59 -62.79 -13.29
CA ILE A 124 33.83 -62.27 -12.14
C ILE A 124 34.77 -61.97 -10.97
N ASN A 125 35.67 -62.88 -10.60
CA ASN A 125 36.61 -62.66 -9.50
C ASN A 125 37.58 -61.50 -9.78
N LYS A 126 38.04 -61.37 -11.03
CA LYS A 126 38.91 -60.27 -11.47
C LYS A 126 38.20 -58.91 -11.37
N THR A 127 36.97 -58.82 -11.87
CA THR A 127 36.17 -57.59 -11.80
C THR A 127 35.75 -57.26 -10.37
N LEU A 128 35.42 -58.27 -9.57
CA LEU A 128 35.08 -58.11 -8.15
C LEU A 128 36.27 -57.63 -7.33
N PHE A 129 37.50 -58.11 -7.59
CA PHE A 129 38.72 -57.60 -6.96
C PHE A 129 39.05 -56.16 -7.37
N GLN A 130 38.75 -55.77 -8.61
CA GLN A 130 38.95 -54.39 -9.08
C GLN A 130 37.97 -53.40 -8.41
N ILE A 131 36.75 -53.85 -8.12
CA ILE A 131 35.71 -53.03 -7.49
C ILE A 131 35.83 -53.04 -5.95
N ASN A 132 36.18 -54.20 -5.36
CA ASN A 132 36.33 -54.36 -3.91
C ASN A 132 37.67 -53.81 -3.42
N GLY A 133 37.62 -52.99 -2.38
CA GLY A 133 38.79 -52.39 -1.74
C GLY A 133 38.65 -50.87 -1.57
N PRO A 134 39.75 -50.08 -1.65
CA PRO A 134 39.73 -48.65 -1.37
C PRO A 134 38.84 -47.84 -2.34
N HIS A 135 38.56 -48.38 -3.53
CA HIS A 135 37.65 -47.79 -4.52
C HIS A 135 36.19 -47.73 -4.05
N LEU A 136 35.72 -48.71 -3.28
CA LEU A 136 34.34 -48.78 -2.80
C LEU A 136 34.07 -47.70 -1.74
N VAL A 137 35.01 -47.50 -0.81
CA VAL A 137 34.95 -46.43 0.20
C VAL A 137 34.96 -45.05 -0.45
N LEU A 138 35.80 -44.86 -1.48
CA LEU A 138 35.83 -43.61 -2.23
C LEU A 138 34.52 -43.38 -3.00
N LEU A 139 33.97 -44.42 -3.62
CA LEU A 139 32.69 -44.36 -4.33
C LEU A 139 31.55 -43.97 -3.39
N GLN A 140 31.46 -44.58 -2.21
CA GLN A 140 30.48 -44.21 -1.18
C GLN A 140 30.61 -42.74 -0.79
N LYS A 141 31.85 -42.25 -0.59
CA LYS A 141 32.11 -40.82 -0.32
C LYS A 141 31.66 -39.93 -1.47
N LEU A 142 31.91 -40.30 -2.73
CA LEU A 142 31.48 -39.53 -3.91
C LEU A 142 29.96 -39.53 -4.07
N LEU A 143 29.28 -40.65 -3.81
CA LEU A 143 27.83 -40.76 -3.81
C LEU A 143 27.20 -39.92 -2.69
N ALA A 144 27.76 -39.96 -1.48
CA ALA A 144 27.34 -39.11 -0.38
C ALA A 144 27.53 -37.62 -0.68
N LYS A 145 28.66 -37.23 -1.31
CA LYS A 145 28.88 -35.85 -1.78
C LYS A 145 27.84 -35.43 -2.83
N ARG A 146 27.54 -36.31 -3.79
CA ARG A 146 26.54 -36.04 -4.84
C ARG A 146 25.12 -35.93 -4.26
N SER A 147 24.73 -36.80 -3.34
CA SER A 147 23.42 -36.75 -2.68
C SER A 147 23.29 -35.51 -1.80
N ALA A 148 24.30 -35.18 -1.00
CA ALA A 148 24.35 -33.97 -0.19
C ALA A 148 24.24 -32.69 -1.05
N LYS A 149 24.97 -32.63 -2.18
CA LYS A 149 24.88 -31.51 -3.13
C LYS A 149 23.45 -31.37 -3.69
N ARG A 150 22.84 -32.47 -4.11
CA ARG A 150 21.45 -32.47 -4.64
C ARG A 150 20.45 -32.01 -3.58
N LEU A 151 20.58 -32.49 -2.35
CA LEU A 151 19.69 -32.11 -1.25
C LEU A 151 19.83 -30.62 -0.92
N ARG A 152 21.07 -30.10 -0.87
CA ARG A 152 21.33 -28.66 -0.68
C ARG A 152 20.70 -27.81 -1.79
N LEU A 153 20.88 -28.22 -3.06
CA LEU A 153 20.28 -27.52 -4.19
C LEU A 153 18.75 -27.57 -4.14
N LYS A 154 18.17 -28.71 -3.75
CA LYS A 154 16.72 -28.85 -3.58
C LYS A 154 16.19 -27.90 -2.51
N ARG A 155 16.85 -27.83 -1.34
CA ARG A 155 16.50 -26.88 -0.26
C ARG A 155 16.60 -25.43 -0.73
N ARG A 156 17.73 -25.04 -1.31
CA ARG A 156 17.94 -23.68 -1.84
C ARG A 156 16.90 -23.30 -2.90
N ASN A 157 16.57 -24.22 -3.81
CA ASN A 157 15.57 -23.95 -4.85
C ASN A 157 14.16 -23.81 -4.27
N LEU A 158 13.86 -24.55 -3.20
CA LEU A 158 12.58 -24.45 -2.49
C LEU A 158 12.48 -23.11 -1.75
N GLU A 159 13.51 -22.73 -0.99
CA GLU A 159 13.61 -21.43 -0.32
C GLU A 159 13.46 -20.27 -1.32
N LEU A 160 14.17 -20.31 -2.45
CA LEU A 160 14.04 -19.30 -3.52
C LEU A 160 12.64 -19.26 -4.14
N ARG A 161 11.92 -20.39 -4.16
CA ARG A 161 10.55 -20.45 -4.67
C ARG A 161 9.59 -19.82 -3.69
N GLU A 162 9.70 -20.17 -2.42
CA GLU A 162 8.90 -19.60 -1.33
C GLU A 162 9.12 -18.08 -1.23
N GLU A 163 10.36 -17.61 -1.31
CA GLU A 163 10.68 -16.18 -1.27
C GLU A 163 10.07 -15.43 -2.47
N LYS A 164 10.09 -16.04 -3.67
CA LYS A 164 9.42 -15.46 -4.85
C LYS A 164 7.91 -15.41 -4.68
N GLU A 165 7.31 -16.48 -4.15
CA GLU A 165 5.87 -16.55 -3.90
C GLU A 165 5.44 -15.55 -2.84
N GLN A 166 6.22 -15.37 -1.77
CA GLN A 166 6.00 -14.32 -0.77
C GLN A 166 6.10 -12.94 -1.39
N ARG A 167 7.16 -12.64 -2.16
CA ARG A 167 7.28 -11.35 -2.86
C ARG A 167 6.09 -11.08 -3.80
N ILE A 168 5.60 -12.09 -4.51
CA ILE A 168 4.41 -11.95 -5.36
C ILE A 168 3.16 -11.68 -4.52
N LYS A 169 2.98 -12.38 -3.38
CA LYS A 169 1.87 -12.13 -2.46
C LYS A 169 1.91 -10.72 -1.89
N ASP A 170 3.08 -10.26 -1.45
CA ASP A 170 3.26 -8.91 -0.91
C ASP A 170 2.97 -7.84 -1.96
N LEU A 171 3.41 -8.05 -3.21
CA LEU A 171 3.10 -7.14 -4.32
C LEU A 171 1.60 -7.11 -4.63
N LYS A 172 0.93 -8.27 -4.61
CA LYS A 172 -0.52 -8.35 -4.82
C LYS A 172 -1.29 -7.66 -3.70
N GLU A 173 -0.88 -7.84 -2.46
CA GLU A 173 -1.47 -7.18 -1.29
C GLU A 173 -1.28 -5.66 -1.37
N LYS A 174 -0.07 -5.20 -1.69
CA LYS A 174 0.18 -3.76 -1.93
C LYS A 174 -0.65 -3.21 -3.08
N SER A 175 -0.76 -3.95 -4.18
CA SER A 175 -1.62 -3.56 -5.32
C SER A 175 -3.07 -3.44 -4.87
N ARG A 176 -3.59 -4.41 -4.12
CA ARG A 176 -4.96 -4.37 -3.60
C ARG A 176 -5.18 -3.15 -2.70
N GLN A 177 -4.24 -2.84 -1.81
CA GLN A 177 -4.31 -1.67 -0.95
C GLN A 177 -4.29 -0.36 -1.75
N ILE A 178 -3.50 -0.30 -2.83
CA ILE A 178 -3.50 0.85 -3.74
C ILE A 178 -4.86 0.98 -4.42
N ASP A 179 -5.41 -0.11 -4.97
CA ASP A 179 -6.70 -0.10 -5.66
C ASP A 179 -7.85 0.28 -4.72
N GLU A 180 -7.86 -0.24 -3.48
CA GLU A 180 -8.81 0.14 -2.44
C GLU A 180 -8.71 1.62 -2.07
N ASN A 181 -7.51 2.17 -1.99
CA ASN A 181 -7.31 3.59 -1.70
C ASN A 181 -7.75 4.47 -2.88
N LEU A 182 -7.43 4.07 -4.12
CA LEU A 182 -7.91 4.75 -5.31
C LEU A 182 -9.43 4.75 -5.40
N GLN A 183 -10.07 3.63 -5.06
CA GLN A 183 -11.53 3.54 -5.00
C GLN A 183 -12.11 4.47 -3.94
N LYS A 184 -11.52 4.52 -2.74
CA LYS A 184 -11.95 5.45 -1.68
C LYS A 184 -11.85 6.91 -2.13
N ILE A 185 -10.72 7.29 -2.75
CA ILE A 185 -10.53 8.65 -3.30
C ILE A 185 -11.59 8.95 -4.37
N GLN A 186 -11.86 8.00 -5.26
CA GLN A 186 -12.89 8.17 -6.29
C GLN A 186 -14.29 8.32 -5.70
N ASP A 187 -14.62 7.53 -4.68
CA ASP A 187 -15.90 7.58 -3.98
C ASP A 187 -16.06 8.91 -3.23
N ASP A 188 -15.00 9.41 -2.59
CA ASP A 188 -14.99 10.72 -1.94
C ASP A 188 -15.19 11.86 -2.96
N ILE A 189 -14.49 11.81 -4.10
CA ILE A 189 -14.69 12.79 -5.19
C ILE A 189 -16.13 12.76 -5.70
N ASN A 190 -16.68 11.56 -5.90
CA ASN A 190 -18.07 11.40 -6.35
C ASN A 190 -19.06 11.92 -5.31
N ARG A 191 -18.81 11.67 -4.02
CA ARG A 191 -19.64 12.19 -2.92
C ARG A 191 -19.64 13.71 -2.90
N VAL A 192 -18.46 14.34 -2.94
CA VAL A 192 -18.33 15.80 -2.98
C VAL A 192 -19.04 16.38 -4.20
N LYS A 193 -18.89 15.76 -5.37
CA LYS A 193 -19.58 16.20 -6.59
C LYS A 193 -21.10 16.09 -6.47
N GLN A 194 -21.61 15.04 -5.85
CA GLN A 194 -23.05 14.87 -5.61
C GLN A 194 -23.57 15.92 -4.63
N GLU A 195 -22.82 16.19 -3.55
CA GLU A 195 -23.15 17.24 -2.57
C GLU A 195 -23.18 18.63 -3.24
N GLU A 196 -22.21 18.96 -4.08
CA GLU A 196 -22.18 20.20 -4.85
C GLU A 196 -23.37 20.32 -5.81
N GLN A 197 -23.71 19.24 -6.51
CA GLN A 197 -24.88 19.20 -7.40
C GLN A 197 -26.18 19.40 -6.63
N ALA A 198 -26.35 18.76 -5.47
CA ALA A 198 -27.52 18.94 -4.61
C ALA A 198 -27.64 20.39 -4.13
N LYS A 199 -26.53 21.01 -3.73
CA LYS A 199 -26.50 22.43 -3.34
C LYS A 199 -26.89 23.35 -4.50
N LEU A 200 -26.36 23.11 -5.69
CA LEU A 200 -26.72 23.88 -6.89
C LEU A 200 -28.21 23.74 -7.22
N GLN A 201 -28.78 22.54 -7.08
CA GLN A 201 -30.22 22.33 -7.27
C GLN A 201 -31.05 23.10 -6.23
N ALA A 202 -30.66 23.07 -4.96
CA ALA A 202 -31.31 23.85 -3.91
C ALA A 202 -31.25 25.36 -4.19
N ASP A 203 -30.08 25.88 -4.61
CA ASP A 203 -29.90 27.28 -4.98
C ASP A 203 -30.73 27.66 -6.22
N MET A 204 -30.86 26.76 -7.20
CA MET A 204 -31.73 26.97 -8.37
C MET A 204 -33.20 27.11 -7.98
N VAL A 205 -33.70 26.22 -7.11
CA VAL A 205 -35.09 26.28 -6.60
C VAL A 205 -35.32 27.58 -5.82
N LEU A 206 -34.40 27.94 -4.93
CA LEU A 206 -34.49 29.19 -4.17
C LEU A 206 -34.50 30.42 -5.09
N LYS A 207 -33.66 30.44 -6.12
CA LYS A 207 -33.64 31.52 -7.13
C LYS A 207 -34.95 31.61 -7.89
N GLU A 208 -35.58 30.48 -8.20
CA GLU A 208 -36.89 30.47 -8.85
C GLU A 208 -37.98 31.07 -7.95
N VAL A 209 -38.01 30.72 -6.67
CA VAL A 209 -38.94 31.31 -5.69
C VAL A 209 -38.72 32.81 -5.55
N LEU A 210 -37.47 33.26 -5.47
CA LEU A 210 -37.12 34.68 -5.43
C LEU A 210 -37.59 35.43 -6.69
N ARG A 211 -37.47 34.81 -7.87
CA ARG A 211 -38.01 35.36 -9.11
C ARG A 211 -39.53 35.49 -9.04
N LYS A 212 -40.25 34.43 -8.65
CA LYS A 212 -41.71 34.42 -8.49
C LYS A 212 -42.19 35.50 -7.51
N LYS A 213 -41.50 35.67 -6.38
CA LYS A 213 -41.71 36.75 -5.40
C LYS A 213 -41.52 38.13 -6.02
N GLY A 214 -40.42 38.33 -6.76
CA GLY A 214 -40.14 39.58 -7.46
C GLY A 214 -41.21 39.93 -8.50
N ASP A 215 -41.69 38.95 -9.25
CA ASP A 215 -42.73 39.14 -10.25
C ASP A 215 -44.08 39.47 -9.63
N ALA A 216 -44.45 38.83 -8.51
CA ALA A 216 -45.66 39.18 -7.75
C ALA A 216 -45.61 40.65 -7.26
N LYS A 217 -44.47 41.09 -6.71
CA LYS A 217 -44.28 42.50 -6.31
C LYS A 217 -44.42 43.46 -7.49
N LYS A 218 -43.79 43.15 -8.62
CA LYS A 218 -43.91 43.96 -9.85
C LYS A 218 -45.35 44.05 -10.34
N CYS A 219 -46.12 42.96 -10.29
CA CYS A 219 -47.52 42.96 -10.66
C CYS A 219 -48.36 43.88 -9.76
N ILE A 220 -48.15 43.85 -8.44
CA ILE A 220 -48.83 44.77 -7.51
C ILE A 220 -48.48 46.22 -7.84
N THR A 221 -47.20 46.54 -8.03
CA THR A 221 -46.76 47.91 -8.39
C THR A 221 -47.35 48.38 -9.73
N LYS A 222 -47.45 47.50 -10.73
CA LYS A 222 -48.12 47.82 -12.00
C LYS A 222 -49.61 48.10 -11.81
N LEU A 223 -50.31 47.34 -10.97
CA LEU A 223 -51.71 47.58 -10.64
C LEU A 223 -51.89 48.92 -9.92
N ASP A 224 -51.00 49.30 -9.00
CA ASP A 224 -51.00 50.62 -8.37
C ASP A 224 -50.79 51.76 -9.39
N ALA A 225 -49.85 51.57 -10.32
CA ALA A 225 -49.62 52.53 -11.39
C ALA A 225 -50.85 52.68 -12.32
N LEU A 226 -51.55 51.60 -12.62
CA LEU A 226 -52.79 51.63 -13.42
C LEU A 226 -53.90 52.42 -12.72
N VAL A 227 -54.07 52.26 -11.41
CA VAL A 227 -55.04 53.05 -10.63
C VAL A 227 -54.68 54.53 -10.68
N LYS A 228 -53.41 54.88 -10.50
CA LYS A 228 -52.94 56.28 -10.59
C LYS A 228 -53.16 56.87 -11.99
N LEU A 229 -52.84 56.11 -13.04
CA LEU A 229 -53.05 56.53 -14.43
C LEU A 229 -54.54 56.77 -14.73
N ARG A 230 -55.41 55.88 -14.27
CA ARG A 230 -56.86 56.06 -14.45
C ARG A 230 -57.37 57.30 -13.71
N LYS A 231 -56.97 57.50 -12.45
CA LYS A 231 -57.30 58.71 -11.69
C LYS A 231 -56.83 59.99 -12.40
N ALA A 232 -55.61 60.00 -12.92
CA ALA A 232 -55.09 61.13 -13.69
C ALA A 232 -55.94 61.41 -14.94
N ARG A 233 -56.30 60.37 -15.71
CA ARG A 233 -57.16 60.51 -16.89
C ARG A 233 -58.56 61.02 -16.54
N GLN A 234 -59.16 60.51 -15.47
CA GLN A 234 -60.47 60.98 -14.97
C GLN A 234 -60.41 62.45 -14.55
N ASN A 235 -59.34 62.87 -13.86
CA ASN A 235 -59.15 64.26 -13.48
C ASN A 235 -58.96 65.18 -14.71
N THR A 236 -58.22 64.73 -15.74
CA THR A 236 -58.09 65.48 -17.00
C THR A 236 -59.41 65.62 -17.74
N ALA A 237 -60.22 64.57 -17.83
CA ALA A 237 -61.54 64.61 -18.45
C ALA A 237 -62.49 65.57 -17.71
N ARG A 238 -62.53 65.49 -16.37
CA ARG A 238 -63.28 66.44 -15.52
C ARG A 238 -62.82 67.89 -15.73
N GLY A 239 -61.51 68.11 -15.86
CA GLY A 239 -60.94 69.43 -16.15
C GLY A 239 -61.32 69.98 -17.54
N ARG A 240 -61.75 69.13 -18.49
CA ARG A 240 -62.25 69.52 -19.81
C ARG A 240 -63.78 69.67 -19.85
N GLY A 241 -64.48 69.46 -18.74
CA GLY A 241 -65.95 69.48 -18.66
C GLY A 241 -66.63 68.20 -19.15
N GLU A 242 -65.88 67.13 -19.44
CA GLU A 242 -66.44 65.83 -19.81
C GLU A 242 -66.92 65.08 -18.54
N ASN A 243 -68.14 64.56 -18.57
CA ASN A 243 -68.73 63.87 -17.43
C ASN A 243 -68.42 62.37 -17.49
N VAL A 244 -67.50 61.91 -16.64
CA VAL A 244 -67.14 60.48 -16.54
C VAL A 244 -67.98 59.83 -15.44
N PRO A 245 -68.75 58.75 -15.73
CA PRO A 245 -69.60 58.09 -14.73
C PRO A 245 -68.77 57.53 -13.58
N GLU A 246 -69.16 57.85 -12.34
CA GLU A 246 -68.45 57.40 -11.14
C GLU A 246 -68.60 55.89 -10.89
N SER A 247 -69.70 55.29 -11.34
CA SER A 247 -69.94 53.84 -11.29
C SER A 247 -68.82 53.03 -11.94
N ASP A 248 -68.32 53.49 -13.08
CA ASP A 248 -67.28 52.82 -13.85
C ASP A 248 -65.91 52.95 -13.19
N GLY A 249 -65.70 54.03 -12.42
CA GLY A 249 -64.52 54.21 -11.57
C GLY A 249 -64.54 53.23 -10.40
N ALA A 250 -65.67 53.11 -9.72
CA ALA A 250 -65.86 52.19 -8.60
C ALA A 250 -65.70 50.73 -9.03
N ALA A 251 -66.32 50.32 -10.14
CA ALA A 251 -66.20 48.97 -10.68
C ALA A 251 -64.76 48.61 -11.09
N PHE A 252 -64.04 49.54 -11.73
CA PHE A 252 -62.62 49.35 -12.06
C PHE A 252 -61.76 49.18 -10.80
N ASN A 253 -61.93 50.05 -9.81
CA ASN A 253 -61.17 49.97 -8.56
C ASN A 253 -61.46 48.66 -7.82
N ALA A 254 -62.72 48.23 -7.75
CA ALA A 254 -63.09 46.96 -7.15
C ALA A 254 -62.42 45.76 -7.85
N ASN A 255 -62.35 45.77 -9.18
CA ASN A 255 -61.68 44.70 -9.94
C ASN A 255 -60.15 44.72 -9.75
N ILE A 256 -59.53 45.90 -9.72
CA ILE A 256 -58.09 46.02 -9.45
C ILE A 256 -57.76 45.58 -8.02
N GLU A 257 -58.58 45.94 -7.03
CA GLU A 257 -58.37 45.51 -5.64
C GLU A 257 -58.51 44.00 -5.48
N LYS A 258 -59.45 43.35 -6.18
CA LYS A 258 -59.50 41.87 -6.26
C LYS A 258 -58.20 41.30 -6.82
N LEU A 259 -57.69 41.84 -7.92
CA LEU A 259 -56.43 41.39 -8.54
C LEU A 259 -55.23 41.62 -7.60
N LYS A 260 -55.16 42.76 -6.92
CA LYS A 260 -54.12 43.03 -5.92
C LYS A 260 -54.19 42.05 -4.76
N SER A 261 -55.39 41.75 -4.26
CA SER A 261 -55.59 40.76 -3.19
C SER A 261 -55.06 39.39 -3.60
N LEU A 262 -55.34 38.93 -4.83
CA LEU A 262 -54.81 37.66 -5.34
C LEU A 262 -53.28 37.66 -5.42
N TRP A 263 -52.67 38.74 -5.92
CA TRP A 263 -51.21 38.85 -5.97
C TRP A 263 -50.57 38.98 -4.60
N ALA A 264 -51.22 39.65 -3.65
CA ALA A 264 -50.79 39.76 -2.26
C ALA A 264 -50.83 38.39 -1.55
N GLN A 265 -51.88 37.61 -1.76
CA GLN A 265 -51.95 36.23 -1.26
C GLN A 265 -50.82 35.36 -1.84
N LYS A 266 -50.59 35.43 -3.16
CA LYS A 266 -49.46 34.72 -3.79
C LYS A 266 -48.10 35.17 -3.24
N LEU A 267 -47.94 36.46 -2.97
CA LEU A 267 -46.71 36.99 -2.38
C LEU A 267 -46.44 36.41 -0.99
N VAL A 268 -47.46 36.32 -0.13
CA VAL A 268 -47.33 35.69 1.19
C VAL A 268 -46.93 34.21 1.07
N LEU A 269 -47.48 33.48 0.09
CA LEU A 269 -47.10 32.09 -0.14
C LEU A 269 -45.62 31.95 -0.53
N TYR A 270 -45.13 32.77 -1.48
CA TYR A 270 -43.73 32.74 -1.88
C TYR A 270 -42.78 33.20 -0.75
N GLU A 271 -43.23 34.10 0.13
CA GLU A 271 -42.45 34.53 1.29
C GLU A 271 -42.31 33.42 2.34
N LYS A 272 -43.36 32.62 2.55
CA LYS A 272 -43.30 31.43 3.39
C LYS A 272 -42.38 30.36 2.78
N GLU A 273 -42.56 30.05 1.50
CA GLU A 273 -41.73 29.07 0.79
C GLU A 273 -40.24 29.45 0.81
N GLU A 274 -39.91 30.73 0.59
CA GLU A 274 -38.53 31.23 0.73
C GLU A 274 -37.98 31.07 2.15
N ALA A 275 -38.80 31.36 3.17
CA ALA A 275 -38.40 31.24 4.57
C ALA A 275 -38.13 29.79 4.95
N ASP A 276 -39.00 28.88 4.54
CA ASP A 276 -38.88 27.44 4.80
C ASP A 276 -37.63 26.87 4.11
N LEU A 277 -37.43 27.15 2.81
CA LEU A 277 -36.24 26.70 2.06
C LEU A 277 -34.93 27.22 2.69
N ARG A 278 -34.91 28.46 3.17
CA ARG A 278 -33.74 29.01 3.88
C ARG A 278 -33.53 28.40 5.26
N ALA A 279 -34.60 28.04 5.96
CA ALA A 279 -34.49 27.35 7.25
C ALA A 279 -33.86 25.97 7.06
N THR A 280 -34.37 25.18 6.11
CA THR A 280 -33.83 23.86 5.76
C THR A 280 -32.35 23.94 5.37
N LEU A 281 -31.98 24.87 4.47
CA LEU A 281 -30.58 25.01 4.04
C LEU A 281 -29.64 25.41 5.19
N LYS A 282 -30.12 26.23 6.14
CA LYS A 282 -29.35 26.58 7.33
C LYS A 282 -29.18 25.40 8.27
N GLU A 283 -30.25 24.64 8.50
CA GLU A 283 -30.22 23.45 9.35
C GLU A 283 -29.22 22.42 8.82
N GLU A 284 -29.29 22.08 7.53
CA GLU A 284 -28.34 21.20 6.84
C GLU A 284 -26.89 21.71 6.96
N GLN A 285 -26.68 23.02 6.76
CA GLN A 285 -25.35 23.61 6.90
C GLN A 285 -24.83 23.54 8.34
N THR A 286 -25.68 23.75 9.35
CA THR A 286 -25.28 23.69 10.76
C THR A 286 -24.98 22.28 11.22
N LEU A 287 -25.74 21.28 10.76
CA LEU A 287 -25.49 19.87 11.07
C LEU A 287 -24.15 19.42 10.49
N CYS A 288 -23.89 19.71 9.22
CA CYS A 288 -22.63 19.36 8.55
C CYS A 288 -21.41 20.03 9.20
N LYS A 289 -21.51 21.31 9.56
CA LYS A 289 -20.45 22.01 10.33
C LYS A 289 -20.25 21.41 11.71
N SER A 290 -21.33 21.13 12.45
CA SER A 290 -21.22 20.55 13.79
C SER A 290 -20.57 19.16 13.77
N GLU A 291 -20.90 18.34 12.78
CA GLU A 291 -20.36 16.99 12.66
C GLU A 291 -18.87 17.00 12.27
N THR A 292 -18.49 17.85 11.31
CA THR A 292 -17.08 18.04 10.95
C THR A 292 -16.26 18.62 12.12
N GLU A 293 -16.79 19.61 12.84
CA GLU A 293 -16.15 20.20 14.03
C GLU A 293 -16.00 19.17 15.16
N LYS A 294 -17.01 18.34 15.43
CA LYS A 294 -16.94 17.25 16.41
C LYS A 294 -15.88 16.22 16.01
N GLN A 295 -15.79 15.90 14.73
CA GLN A 295 -14.81 14.94 14.24
C GLN A 295 -13.38 15.49 14.32
N VAL A 296 -13.18 16.76 13.98
CA VAL A 296 -11.91 17.46 14.17
C VAL A 296 -11.55 17.53 15.65
N ALA A 297 -12.48 17.89 16.53
CA ALA A 297 -12.25 17.94 17.97
C ALA A 297 -11.89 16.55 18.54
N SER A 298 -12.62 15.51 18.17
CA SER A 298 -12.33 14.13 18.57
C SER A 298 -10.97 13.66 18.05
N ASN A 299 -10.63 13.98 16.80
CA ASN A 299 -9.31 13.66 16.25
C ASN A 299 -8.23 14.39 17.05
N LEU A 300 -8.38 15.70 17.27
CA LEU A 300 -7.44 16.47 18.07
C LEU A 300 -7.27 15.88 19.48
N ASP A 301 -8.35 15.49 20.15
CA ASP A 301 -8.27 14.84 21.46
C ASP A 301 -7.53 13.49 21.41
N GLN A 302 -7.70 12.69 20.34
CA GLN A 302 -6.93 11.47 20.13
C GLN A 302 -5.44 11.74 19.88
N TRP A 303 -5.13 12.74 19.05
CA TRP A 303 -3.76 13.22 18.84
C TRP A 303 -3.14 13.71 20.15
N TRP A 304 -3.89 14.47 20.94
CA TRP A 304 -3.49 14.95 22.26
C TRP A 304 -3.21 13.80 23.22
N GLY A 305 -4.09 12.79 23.29
CA GLY A 305 -3.89 11.60 24.09
C GLY A 305 -2.62 10.83 23.71
N SER A 306 -2.38 10.68 22.40
CA SER A 306 -1.25 9.93 21.85
C SER A 306 0.08 10.66 22.04
N LEU A 307 0.10 11.98 21.85
CA LEU A 307 1.30 12.79 21.96
C LEU A 307 1.64 13.15 23.41
N PHE A 308 0.63 13.46 24.24
CA PHE A 308 0.85 14.06 25.57
C PHE A 308 0.30 13.22 26.73
N GLY A 309 -0.22 12.01 26.47
CA GLY A 309 -0.62 11.06 27.52
C GLY A 309 -1.97 11.39 28.16
N GLY A 310 -2.79 12.23 27.53
CA GLY A 310 -4.15 12.55 27.97
C GLY A 310 -4.25 13.62 29.08
N THR A 311 -3.14 14.01 29.69
CA THR A 311 -3.05 15.17 30.58
C THR A 311 -2.63 16.40 29.79
N ARG A 312 -3.43 17.47 29.85
CA ARG A 312 -3.07 18.75 29.22
C ARG A 312 -1.75 19.26 29.84
N PRO A 313 -0.78 19.71 29.03
CA PRO A 313 0.55 20.10 29.50
C PRO A 313 0.55 21.36 30.38
N GLN A 314 -0.56 22.09 30.41
CA GLN A 314 -0.78 23.11 31.42
C GLN A 314 -1.16 22.41 32.72
N ALA A 315 -0.15 22.16 33.56
CA ALA A 315 -0.38 21.85 34.96
C ALA A 315 -1.13 23.05 35.56
N ASP A 316 -2.45 22.94 35.66
CA ASP A 316 -3.23 23.88 36.46
C ASP A 316 -2.86 23.60 37.91
N PHE A 317 -1.97 24.43 38.44
CA PHE A 317 -1.49 24.27 39.81
C PHE A 317 -2.59 24.56 40.83
N GLY A 318 -3.73 25.14 40.44
CA GLY A 318 -4.86 25.43 41.34
C GLY A 318 -4.47 26.25 42.58
N GLY A 319 -3.34 26.97 42.53
CA GLY A 319 -2.73 27.64 43.69
C GLY A 319 -2.02 26.73 44.70
N ASN A 320 -1.91 25.42 44.46
CA ASN A 320 -1.22 24.47 45.32
C ASN A 320 0.30 24.56 45.18
N ARG A 321 0.92 25.22 46.16
CA ARG A 321 2.38 25.44 46.25
C ARG A 321 3.17 24.13 46.27
N ASP A 322 2.67 23.08 46.92
CA ASP A 322 3.40 21.82 47.09
C ASP A 322 3.50 21.05 45.77
N GLN A 323 2.44 21.13 44.95
CA GLN A 323 2.43 20.53 43.61
C GLN A 323 3.41 21.25 42.67
N PHE A 324 3.49 22.58 42.76
CA PHE A 324 4.48 23.38 42.02
C PHE A 324 5.91 23.02 42.43
N LEU A 325 6.19 22.95 43.74
CA LEU A 325 7.51 22.59 44.26
C LEU A 325 7.92 21.17 43.84
N ASN A 326 6.98 20.22 43.85
CA ASN A 326 7.25 18.84 43.42
C ASN A 326 7.58 18.75 41.92
N ILE A 327 6.79 19.42 41.06
CA ILE A 327 7.08 19.48 39.63
C ILE A 327 8.43 20.17 39.39
N ARG A 328 8.70 21.28 40.09
CA ARG A 328 9.98 21.98 39.99
C ARG A 328 11.16 21.09 40.39
N ALA A 329 11.04 20.35 41.49
CA ALA A 329 12.05 19.41 41.94
C ALA A 329 12.27 18.26 40.93
N GLN A 330 11.24 17.85 40.19
CA GLN A 330 11.39 16.87 39.10
C GLN A 330 12.18 17.44 37.92
N TRP A 331 11.97 18.71 37.57
CA TRP A 331 12.74 19.40 36.53
C TRP A 331 14.19 19.68 36.93
N ASP A 332 14.44 20.01 38.20
CA ASP A 332 15.80 20.32 38.69
C ASP A 332 16.75 19.11 38.57
N LYS A 333 16.23 17.87 38.53
CA LYS A 333 17.00 16.63 38.26
C LYS A 333 17.68 16.59 36.89
N TYR A 334 17.23 17.41 35.94
CA TYR A 334 17.79 17.49 34.59
C TYR A 334 18.73 18.68 34.40
N ILE A 335 18.88 19.53 35.43
CA ILE A 335 19.69 20.76 35.40
C ILE A 335 21.00 20.55 36.18
N SER A 336 21.02 19.66 37.18
CA SER A 336 22.22 19.36 37.98
C SER A 336 23.28 18.58 37.20
N SER A 337 24.56 18.83 37.46
CA SER A 337 25.70 18.10 36.87
C SER A 337 25.75 16.61 37.24
N GLU A 338 25.11 16.21 38.34
CA GLU A 338 24.92 14.82 38.76
C GLU A 338 23.60 14.20 38.26
N GLY A 339 22.84 14.97 37.47
CA GLY A 339 21.50 14.63 37.00
C GLY A 339 21.50 13.78 35.73
N SER A 340 20.29 13.34 35.35
CA SER A 340 20.10 12.70 34.04
C SER A 340 20.12 13.79 32.95
N PRO A 341 20.83 13.59 31.83
CA PRO A 341 20.82 14.57 30.74
C PRO A 341 19.40 14.73 30.19
N LEU A 342 19.05 15.95 29.78
CA LEU A 342 17.79 16.20 29.08
C LEU A 342 17.69 15.26 27.87
N PRO A 343 16.60 14.52 27.72
CA PRO A 343 16.42 13.65 26.57
C PRO A 343 16.46 14.48 25.29
N VAL A 344 17.33 14.10 24.36
CA VAL A 344 17.44 14.75 23.06
C VAL A 344 16.37 14.15 22.15
N GLY A 345 15.32 14.91 21.89
CA GLY A 345 14.22 14.51 21.01
C GLY A 345 12.88 14.34 21.73
N TRP A 346 11.90 13.78 21.02
CA TRP A 346 10.55 13.58 21.54
C TRP A 346 10.50 12.37 22.48
N VAL A 347 9.99 12.57 23.71
CA VAL A 347 9.76 11.49 24.68
C VAL A 347 8.29 11.08 24.62
N PRO A 348 7.96 9.88 24.12
CA PRO A 348 6.58 9.42 24.13
C PRO A 348 6.08 9.27 25.57
N PRO A 349 4.84 9.67 25.87
CA PRO A 349 4.26 9.53 27.20
C PRO A 349 4.23 8.05 27.60
N ALA A 350 4.45 7.78 28.89
CA ALA A 350 4.38 6.42 29.40
C ALA A 350 2.97 5.83 29.13
N PRO A 351 2.85 4.55 28.74
CA PRO A 351 1.55 3.94 28.49
C PRO A 351 0.68 4.05 29.74
N ASN A 352 -0.53 4.59 29.55
CA ASN A 352 -1.49 4.82 30.62
C ASN A 352 -1.76 3.50 31.35
N ARG A 353 -1.31 3.39 32.61
CA ARG A 353 -1.47 2.16 33.42
C ARG A 353 -2.93 1.78 33.69
N HIS A 354 -3.89 2.62 33.30
CA HIS A 354 -5.32 2.32 33.36
C HIS A 354 -5.83 1.40 32.23
N CYS A 355 -5.07 1.19 31.15
CA CYS A 355 -5.50 0.30 30.07
C CYS A 355 -5.15 -1.19 30.29
N LEU A 356 -4.32 -1.52 31.30
CA LEU A 356 -3.88 -2.90 31.55
C LEU A 356 -4.81 -3.73 32.46
N ILE A 357 -5.95 -3.18 32.87
CA ILE A 357 -6.89 -3.90 33.77
C ILE A 357 -8.03 -4.59 32.99
N LYS A 358 -8.22 -4.32 31.69
CA LYS A 358 -9.35 -4.90 30.94
C LYS A 358 -9.10 -6.29 30.33
N ASP A 359 -7.85 -6.76 30.29
CA ASP A 359 -7.51 -8.03 29.62
C ASP A 359 -7.38 -9.25 30.56
N THR A 360 -7.67 -9.12 31.86
CA THR A 360 -7.50 -10.21 32.84
C THR A 360 -8.80 -10.76 33.44
N GLN A 361 -9.98 -10.35 32.96
CA GLN A 361 -11.27 -10.86 33.49
C GLN A 361 -12.04 -11.82 32.56
N ASN A 362 -11.45 -12.29 31.45
CA ASN A 362 -12.09 -13.27 30.54
C ASN A 362 -11.38 -14.63 30.46
N ASN A 363 -10.77 -15.08 31.56
CA ASN A 363 -10.28 -16.46 31.69
C ASN A 363 -10.34 -16.91 33.16
N VAL A 364 -11.54 -17.11 33.69
CA VAL A 364 -11.88 -18.11 34.73
C VAL A 364 -13.26 -18.66 34.42
#